data_AF-A0A0B2UQ48-F1
#
_entry.id   AF-A0A0B2UQ48-F1
#
_cell.length_a   1.000
_cell.length_b   1.000
_cell.length_c   1.000
_cell.angle_alpha   90.00
_cell.angle_beta   90.00
_cell.angle_gamma   90.00
#
_symmetry.space_group_name_H-M   'P 1'
#
loop_
_entity.id
_entity.type
_entity.pdbx_description
1 polymer ?
#
loop_
_entity_poly.entity_id
_entity_poly.type
_entity_poly.pdbx_seq_one_letter_code
_entity_poly.pdbx_strand_id
1 'polypeptide(L)'
;MPEVLHPSRRLALTPKIEKNPCEDHVCGWGKECVVDKSGEPTCECISKCPPLDGDPFDQVCSNTNETFPSLCELYRERCLCKRKSRECTNKANAKVHLEYLGACKQLDPCTDELMEQFPARMADWLFQVLQHLLSIVSSNTHMTSNNTVS
;
A
#
# COMPACT_ATOMS: atom_id res chain seq x y z
N MET A 1 -9.62 -57.86 46.30
CA MET A 1 -9.18 -57.56 44.93
C MET A 1 -8.98 -56.06 44.85
N PRO A 2 -7.78 -55.56 44.51
CA PRO A 2 -7.51 -54.13 44.56
C PRO A 2 -8.02 -53.42 43.30
N GLU A 3 -8.53 -52.22 43.50
CA GLU A 3 -9.01 -51.28 42.49
C GLU A 3 -7.80 -50.67 41.77
N VAL A 4 -7.71 -50.85 40.45
CA VAL A 4 -6.61 -50.33 39.64
C VAL A 4 -6.85 -48.84 39.40
N LEU A 5 -6.02 -48.00 40.03
CA LEU A 5 -5.99 -46.55 39.85
C LEU A 5 -5.55 -46.22 38.40
N HIS A 6 -6.47 -45.76 37.56
CA HIS A 6 -6.13 -45.27 36.22
C HIS A 6 -5.45 -43.89 36.31
N PRO A 7 -4.30 -43.68 35.64
CA PRO A 7 -3.62 -42.40 35.68
C PRO A 7 -4.41 -41.36 34.88
N SER A 8 -4.69 -40.22 35.52
CA SER A 8 -5.34 -39.07 34.91
C SER A 8 -4.65 -38.66 33.60
N ARG A 9 -5.42 -38.71 32.50
CA ARG A 9 -5.13 -38.00 31.26
C ARG A 9 -5.06 -36.50 31.58
N ARG A 10 -3.85 -35.95 31.69
CA ARG A 10 -3.67 -34.50 31.55
C ARG A 10 -3.94 -34.18 30.07
N LEU A 11 -5.11 -33.61 29.75
CA LEU A 11 -5.26 -32.91 28.49
C LEU A 11 -4.30 -31.71 28.54
N ALA A 12 -3.19 -31.81 27.83
CA ALA A 12 -2.42 -30.64 27.46
C ALA A 12 -3.29 -29.82 26.51
N LEU A 13 -4.04 -28.86 27.05
CA LEU A 13 -4.59 -27.75 26.28
C LEU A 13 -3.41 -26.84 25.93
N THR A 14 -2.58 -27.26 24.97
CA THR A 14 -1.75 -26.30 24.27
C THR A 14 -2.71 -25.39 23.52
N PRO A 15 -2.70 -24.06 23.74
CA PRO A 15 -3.51 -23.18 22.94
C PRO A 15 -3.01 -23.33 21.51
N LYS A 16 -3.85 -23.90 20.64
CA LYS A 16 -3.60 -23.87 19.21
C LYS A 16 -3.67 -22.40 18.83
N ILE A 17 -2.51 -21.77 18.66
CA ILE A 17 -2.43 -20.40 18.16
C ILE A 17 -2.89 -20.51 16.70
N GLU A 18 -4.19 -20.31 16.48
CA GLU A 18 -4.75 -20.22 15.15
C GLU A 18 -4.20 -18.94 14.53
N LYS A 19 -3.30 -19.12 13.56
CA LYS A 19 -2.75 -18.01 12.80
C LYS A 19 -3.89 -17.25 12.13
N ASN A 20 -3.81 -15.93 12.13
CA ASN A 20 -4.80 -15.10 11.45
C ASN A 20 -4.74 -15.43 9.95
N PRO A 21 -5.84 -15.88 9.31
CA PRO A 21 -5.83 -16.21 7.88
C PRO A 21 -5.42 -15.04 6.97
N CYS A 22 -5.54 -13.80 7.45
CA CYS A 22 -5.13 -12.60 6.74
C CYS A 22 -3.66 -12.19 6.95
N GLU A 23 -2.92 -12.85 7.84
CA GLU A 23 -1.54 -12.46 8.21
C GLU A 23 -0.60 -12.42 7.00
N ASP A 24 -0.68 -13.44 6.13
CA ASP A 24 0.16 -13.56 4.94
C ASP A 24 -0.64 -13.33 3.63
N HIS A 25 -1.89 -12.89 3.71
CA HIS A 25 -2.77 -12.71 2.54
C HIS A 25 -2.73 -11.27 2.01
N VAL A 26 -2.00 -11.05 0.92
CA VAL A 26 -1.83 -9.72 0.33
C VAL A 26 -2.95 -9.38 -0.65
N CYS A 27 -3.70 -8.33 -0.34
CA CYS A 27 -4.73 -7.80 -1.22
C CYS A 27 -4.19 -6.72 -2.19
N GLY A 28 -4.83 -6.61 -3.35
CA GLY A 28 -4.53 -5.54 -4.30
C GLY A 28 -4.95 -4.15 -3.80
N TRP A 29 -4.52 -3.12 -4.52
CA TRP A 29 -4.73 -1.71 -4.17
C TRP A 29 -6.21 -1.35 -3.99
N GLY A 30 -6.51 -0.66 -2.88
CA GLY A 30 -7.87 -0.26 -2.52
C GLY A 30 -8.69 -1.37 -1.85
N LYS A 31 -8.05 -2.50 -1.51
CA LYS A 31 -8.67 -3.63 -0.83
C LYS A 31 -7.96 -3.97 0.47
N GLU A 32 -8.71 -4.54 1.40
CA GLU A 32 -8.22 -5.10 2.66
C GLU A 32 -8.63 -6.57 2.78
N CYS A 33 -7.85 -7.34 3.55
CA CYS A 33 -8.18 -8.73 3.82
C CYS A 33 -9.22 -8.82 4.94
N VAL A 34 -10.28 -9.59 4.69
CA VAL A 34 -11.30 -9.95 5.68
C VAL A 34 -11.51 -11.46 5.68
N VAL A 35 -11.73 -12.02 6.87
CA VAL A 35 -12.05 -13.45 7.03
C VAL A 35 -13.54 -13.63 6.81
N ASP A 36 -13.91 -14.49 5.86
CA ASP A 36 -15.31 -14.76 5.55
C ASP A 36 -15.97 -15.72 6.56
N LYS A 37 -17.23 -16.07 6.34
CA LYS A 37 -17.99 -16.96 7.24
C LYS A 37 -17.44 -18.39 7.29
N SER A 38 -16.66 -18.79 6.29
CA SER A 38 -16.00 -20.10 6.22
C SER A 38 -14.64 -20.10 6.91
N GLY A 39 -14.14 -18.96 7.38
CA GLY A 39 -12.81 -18.84 7.98
C GLY A 39 -11.70 -18.60 6.97
N GLU A 40 -12.04 -18.35 5.70
CA GLU A 40 -11.07 -18.15 4.61
C GLU A 40 -10.80 -16.65 4.37
N PRO A 41 -9.56 -16.27 4.01
CA PRO A 41 -9.21 -14.88 3.73
C PRO A 41 -9.75 -14.44 2.36
N THR A 42 -10.37 -13.26 2.32
CA THR A 42 -10.93 -12.66 1.10
C THR A 42 -10.57 -11.18 1.01
N CYS A 43 -10.46 -10.64 -0.20
CA CYS A 43 -10.13 -9.22 -0.41
C CYS A 43 -11.38 -8.38 -0.73
N GLU A 44 -11.79 -7.59 0.26
CA GLU A 44 -12.90 -6.63 0.16
C GLU A 44 -12.39 -5.22 -0.07
N CYS A 45 -13.24 -4.29 -0.54
CA CYS A 45 -12.80 -2.89 -0.64
C CYS A 45 -12.53 -2.33 0.76
N ILE A 46 -11.50 -1.50 0.90
CA ILE A 46 -11.17 -0.85 2.17
C ILE A 46 -12.42 -0.17 2.73
N SER A 47 -12.80 -0.54 3.95
CA SER A 47 -13.98 -0.02 4.63
C SER A 47 -13.81 1.45 4.98
N LYS A 48 -12.65 1.83 5.54
CA LYS A 48 -12.32 3.19 5.93
C LYS A 48 -10.82 3.47 5.77
N CYS A 49 -10.47 4.62 5.21
CA CYS A 49 -9.09 5.06 5.14
C CYS A 49 -8.59 5.63 6.47
N PRO A 50 -7.27 5.61 6.74
CA PRO A 50 -6.68 6.25 7.92
C PRO A 50 -7.09 7.72 8.04
N PRO A 51 -7.21 8.26 9.27
CA PRO A 51 -7.45 9.68 9.46
C PRO A 51 -6.27 10.47 8.89
N LEU A 52 -6.57 11.64 8.30
CA LEU A 52 -5.57 12.56 7.76
C LEU A 52 -5.34 13.68 8.75
N ASP A 53 -4.08 14.10 8.89
CA ASP A 53 -3.68 15.21 9.77
C ASP A 53 -3.78 16.58 9.07
N GLY A 54 -4.30 16.59 7.84
CA GLY A 54 -4.48 17.79 7.02
C GLY A 54 -3.24 18.19 6.23
N ASP A 55 -2.26 17.30 6.06
CA ASP A 55 -1.09 17.55 5.23
C ASP A 55 -1.51 17.62 3.74
N PRO A 56 -1.28 18.75 3.05
CA PRO A 56 -1.54 18.86 1.62
C PRO A 56 -0.80 17.83 0.76
N PHE A 57 0.31 17.27 1.25
CA PHE A 57 1.07 16.24 0.56
C PHE A 57 0.41 14.86 0.58
N ASP A 58 -0.59 14.64 1.45
CA ASP A 58 -1.39 13.41 1.44
C ASP A 58 -2.29 13.34 0.20
N GLN A 59 -2.71 14.50 -0.32
CA GLN A 59 -3.61 14.59 -1.46
C GLN A 59 -3.01 14.00 -2.72
N VAL A 60 -3.86 13.56 -3.65
CA VAL A 60 -3.42 13.01 -4.92
C VAL A 60 -4.33 13.47 -6.07
N CYS A 61 -3.76 13.63 -7.26
CA CYS A 61 -4.51 13.90 -8.46
C CYS A 61 -4.70 12.62 -9.28
N SER A 62 -5.91 12.39 -9.75
CA SER A 62 -6.21 11.26 -10.62
C SER A 62 -6.02 11.56 -12.10
N ASN A 63 -5.98 10.50 -12.91
CA ASN A 63 -6.01 10.58 -14.37
C ASN A 63 -7.33 11.15 -14.95
N THR A 64 -8.30 11.46 -14.09
CA THR A 64 -9.57 12.13 -14.44
C THR A 64 -9.60 13.58 -13.96
N ASN A 65 -8.45 14.14 -13.55
CA ASN A 65 -8.30 15.49 -13.03
C ASN A 65 -9.18 15.76 -11.79
N GLU A 66 -9.35 14.74 -10.96
CA GLU A 66 -10.05 14.81 -9.67
C GLU A 66 -9.03 14.70 -8.53
N THR A 67 -9.07 15.66 -7.59
CA THR A 67 -8.24 15.61 -6.39
C THR A 67 -8.88 14.72 -5.34
N PHE A 68 -8.19 13.67 -4.93
CA PHE A 68 -8.59 12.83 -3.82
C PHE A 68 -7.86 13.25 -2.54
N PRO A 69 -8.48 13.08 -1.35
CA PRO A 69 -7.85 13.41 -0.08
C PRO A 69 -6.58 12.59 0.21
N SER A 70 -6.53 11.34 -0.29
CA SER A 70 -5.36 10.49 -0.17
C SER A 70 -5.31 9.41 -1.25
N LEU A 71 -4.15 8.76 -1.36
CA LEU A 71 -3.97 7.57 -2.20
C LEU A 71 -4.92 6.42 -1.79
N CYS A 72 -5.20 6.28 -0.48
CA CYS A 72 -6.16 5.30 0.01
C CYS A 72 -7.56 5.58 -0.56
N GLU A 73 -8.03 6.83 -0.46
CA GLU A 73 -9.37 7.20 -0.93
C GLU A 73 -9.53 7.01 -2.43
N LEU A 74 -8.52 7.37 -3.23
CA LEU A 74 -8.52 7.16 -4.68
C LEU A 74 -8.75 5.68 -5.03
N TYR A 75 -8.02 4.76 -4.39
CA TYR A 75 -8.13 3.35 -4.72
C TYR A 75 -9.31 2.65 -4.05
N ARG A 76 -9.78 3.14 -2.90
CA ARG A 76 -11.04 2.73 -2.28
C ARG A 76 -12.20 3.04 -3.22
N GLU A 77 -12.29 4.27 -3.72
CA GLU A 77 -13.32 4.69 -4.69
C GLU A 77 -13.28 3.81 -5.95
N ARG A 78 -12.08 3.59 -6.51
CA ARG A 78 -11.91 2.67 -7.65
C ARG A 78 -12.48 1.28 -7.37
N CYS A 79 -12.18 0.72 -6.20
CA CYS A 79 -12.64 -0.60 -5.80
C CYS A 79 -14.18 -0.64 -5.71
N LEU A 80 -14.77 0.33 -5.00
CA LEU A 80 -16.21 0.45 -4.82
C LEU A 80 -16.94 0.57 -6.15
N CYS A 81 -16.43 1.41 -7.05
CA CYS A 81 -17.00 1.61 -8.37
C CYS A 81 -16.86 0.39 -9.29
N LYS A 82 -15.73 -0.32 -9.26
CA LYS A 82 -15.57 -1.60 -9.97
C LYS A 82 -16.58 -2.64 -9.50
N ARG A 83 -16.87 -2.69 -8.19
CA ARG A 83 -17.86 -3.60 -7.60
C ARG A 83 -19.31 -3.10 -7.73
N LYS A 84 -19.54 -1.94 -8.34
CA LYS A 84 -20.87 -1.29 -8.43
C LYS A 84 -21.51 -1.12 -7.04
N SER A 85 -20.70 -0.85 -6.02
CA SER A 85 -21.18 -0.57 -4.67
C SER A 85 -22.04 0.69 -4.67
N ARG A 86 -23.02 0.73 -3.78
CA ARG A 86 -23.83 1.93 -3.49
C ARG A 86 -23.00 3.10 -2.95
N GLU A 87 -21.82 2.82 -2.40
CA GLU A 87 -20.88 3.83 -1.89
C GLU A 87 -19.99 4.43 -2.97
N CYS A 88 -20.00 3.88 -4.20
CA CYS A 88 -19.32 4.50 -5.33
C CYS A 88 -19.95 5.87 -5.61
N THR A 89 -19.15 6.93 -5.56
CA THR A 89 -19.62 8.30 -5.79
C THR A 89 -19.73 8.61 -7.27
N ASN A 90 -18.80 8.09 -8.09
CA ASN A 90 -18.76 8.31 -9.52
C ASN A 90 -18.42 7.04 -10.28
N LYS A 91 -19.35 6.51 -11.08
CA LYS A 91 -19.16 5.27 -11.85
C LYS A 91 -17.96 5.30 -12.80
N ALA A 92 -17.55 6.48 -13.29
CA ALA A 92 -16.36 6.63 -14.12
C ALA A 92 -15.07 6.25 -13.37
N ASN A 93 -15.09 6.36 -12.03
CA ASN A 93 -13.94 6.05 -11.19
C ASN A 93 -13.63 4.55 -11.09
N ALA A 94 -14.42 3.67 -11.73
CA ALA A 94 -14.07 2.26 -11.89
C ALA A 94 -12.71 2.03 -12.60
N LYS A 95 -12.19 3.03 -13.35
CA LYS A 95 -10.87 2.98 -13.99
C LYS A 95 -9.91 4.08 -13.53
N VAL A 96 -10.26 4.82 -12.46
CA VAL A 96 -9.40 5.88 -11.93
C VAL A 96 -8.04 5.31 -11.51
N HIS A 97 -6.98 6.06 -11.68
CA HIS A 97 -5.67 5.76 -11.13
C HIS A 97 -4.94 7.06 -10.80
N LEU A 98 -3.88 6.93 -10.00
CA LEU A 98 -3.00 8.03 -9.66
C LEU A 98 -2.35 8.58 -10.94
N GLU A 99 -2.45 9.89 -11.14
CA GLU A 99 -1.67 10.63 -12.14
C GLU A 99 -0.40 11.18 -11.49
N TYR A 100 -0.54 11.90 -10.37
CA TYR A 100 0.58 12.41 -9.57
C TYR A 100 0.17 12.69 -8.11
N LEU A 101 1.17 12.80 -7.23
CA LEU A 101 1.01 13.18 -5.84
C LEU A 101 0.78 14.70 -5.69
N GLY A 102 -0.03 15.08 -4.70
CA GLY A 102 -0.53 16.44 -4.50
C GLY A 102 -1.89 16.69 -5.18
N ALA A 103 -2.50 17.84 -4.87
CA ALA A 103 -3.75 18.27 -5.52
C ALA A 103 -3.60 18.47 -7.02
N CYS A 104 -4.70 18.27 -7.76
CA CYS A 104 -4.73 18.58 -9.19
C CYS A 104 -4.39 20.05 -9.45
N LYS A 105 -3.51 20.26 -10.43
CA LYS A 105 -3.06 21.56 -10.92
C LYS A 105 -3.14 21.60 -12.44
N GLN A 106 -3.15 22.81 -12.98
CA GLN A 106 -3.00 23.00 -14.42
C GLN A 106 -1.62 22.51 -14.83
N LEU A 107 -1.59 21.57 -15.77
CA LEU A 107 -0.36 21.12 -16.42
C LEU A 107 -0.19 21.88 -17.74
N ASP A 108 1.03 22.32 -18.00
CA ASP A 108 1.38 22.90 -19.28
C ASP A 108 1.42 21.80 -20.36
N PRO A 109 1.02 22.12 -21.60
CA PRO A 109 1.12 21.18 -22.69
C PRO A 109 2.59 20.84 -22.96
N CYS A 110 2.87 19.55 -23.17
CA CYS A 110 4.21 19.14 -23.60
C CYS A 110 4.38 19.46 -25.09
N THR A 111 5.31 20.36 -25.42
CA THR A 111 5.62 20.72 -26.81
C THR A 111 6.49 19.66 -27.48
N ASP A 112 6.50 19.62 -28.82
CA ASP A 112 7.33 18.67 -29.57
C ASP A 112 8.83 18.81 -29.23
N GLU A 113 9.30 20.04 -29.01
CA GLU A 113 10.67 20.32 -28.58
C GLU A 113 10.96 19.73 -27.18
N LEU A 114 10.04 19.89 -26.23
CA LEU A 114 10.18 19.31 -24.89
C LEU A 114 10.15 17.78 -24.95
N MET A 115 9.28 17.21 -25.79
CA MET A 115 9.17 15.77 -26.01
C MET A 115 10.45 15.18 -26.61
N GLU A 116 11.09 15.87 -27.56
CA GLU A 116 12.35 15.44 -28.16
C GLU A 116 13.49 15.41 -27.13
N GLN A 117 13.52 16.40 -26.24
CA GLN A 117 14.57 16.52 -25.21
C GLN A 117 14.33 15.61 -24.00
N PHE A 118 13.10 15.17 -23.76
CA PHE A 118 12.71 14.45 -22.56
C PHE A 118 13.55 13.19 -22.28
N PRO A 119 13.79 12.28 -23.24
CA PRO A 119 14.52 11.04 -22.96
C PRO A 119 15.95 11.28 -22.49
N ALA A 120 16.65 12.23 -23.11
CA ALA A 120 18.03 12.56 -22.76
C ALA A 120 18.11 13.20 -21.36
N ARG A 121 17.21 14.16 -21.07
CA ARG A 121 17.17 14.83 -19.77
C ARG A 121 16.79 13.87 -18.64
N MET A 122 15.84 12.97 -18.88
CA MET A 122 15.44 11.97 -17.89
C MET A 122 16.53 10.94 -17.62
N ALA A 123 17.27 10.51 -18.65
CA ALA A 123 18.38 9.58 -18.50
C ALA A 123 19.52 10.20 -17.67
N ASP A 124 19.90 11.44 -17.97
CA ASP A 124 20.92 12.17 -17.21
C ASP A 124 20.49 12.38 -15.75
N TRP A 125 19.24 12.83 -15.54
CA TRP A 125 18.69 12.98 -14.20
C TRP A 125 18.71 11.65 -13.41
N LEU A 126 18.26 10.54 -14.02
CA LEU A 126 18.25 9.24 -13.37
C LEU A 126 19.66 8.77 -13.00
N PHE A 127 20.65 9.02 -13.88
CA PHE A 127 22.05 8.74 -13.59
C PHE A 127 22.54 9.51 -12.37
N GLN A 128 22.28 10.81 -12.30
CA GLN A 128 22.69 11.66 -11.18
C GLN A 128 22.02 11.24 -9.86
N VAL A 129 20.72 10.94 -9.88
CA VAL A 129 20.00 10.44 -8.70
C VAL A 129 20.60 9.12 -8.22
N LEU A 130 20.85 8.17 -9.14
CA LEU A 130 21.44 6.88 -8.78
C LEU A 130 22.84 7.04 -8.18
N GLN A 131 23.68 7.89 -8.77
CA GLN A 131 25.01 8.20 -8.24
C GLN A 131 24.94 8.77 -6.80
N HIS A 132 24.00 9.69 -6.55
CA HIS A 132 23.81 10.25 -5.22
C HIS A 132 23.30 9.22 -4.21
N LEU A 133 22.34 8.38 -4.59
CA LEU A 133 21.84 7.32 -3.72
C LEU A 133 22.94 6.30 -3.38
N LEU A 134 23.76 5.92 -4.36
CA LEU A 134 24.88 5.00 -4.14
C LEU A 134 25.95 5.61 -3.22
N SER A 135 26.25 6.91 -3.33
CA SER A 135 27.20 7.58 -2.45
C SER A 135 26.70 7.70 -1.01
N ILE A 136 25.40 7.94 -0.81
CA ILE A 136 24.75 7.89 0.51
C ILE A 136 24.88 6.49 1.11
N VAL A 137 24.55 5.45 0.34
CA VAL A 137 24.64 4.05 0.83
C VAL A 137 26.08 3.71 1.20
N SER A 138 27.06 4.06 0.36
CA SER A 138 28.49 3.85 0.66
C SER A 138 28.97 4.62 1.89
N SER A 139 28.39 5.79 2.18
CA SER A 139 28.70 6.56 3.39
C SER A 139 28.06 5.91 4.62
N ASN A 140 26.83 5.43 4.51
CA ASN A 140 26.11 4.76 5.59
C ASN A 140 26.71 3.40 5.96
N THR A 141 27.23 2.62 5.00
CA THR A 141 27.97 1.38 5.29
C THR A 141 29.28 1.64 6.01
N HIS A 142 29.94 2.76 5.72
CA HIS A 142 31.12 3.20 6.45
C HIS A 142 30.78 3.65 7.89
N MET A 143 29.61 4.26 8.11
CA MET A 143 29.14 4.63 9.44
C MET A 143 28.68 3.43 10.28
N THR A 144 28.05 2.41 9.67
CA THR A 144 27.67 1.19 10.42
C THR A 144 28.87 0.34 10.79
N SER A 145 29.95 0.33 9.99
CA SER A 145 31.21 -0.35 10.35
C SER A 145 31.96 0.31 11.51
N ASN A 146 31.77 1.62 11.74
CA ASN A 146 32.43 2.35 12.83
C ASN A 146 31.64 2.33 14.14
N ASN A 147 30.37 1.90 14.14
CA ASN A 147 29.54 1.81 15.34
C ASN A 147 29.44 0.38 15.93
N THR A 148 30.15 -0.60 15.36
CA THR A 148 30.28 -1.97 15.91
C THR A 148 31.57 -2.18 16.71
N VAL A 149 32.34 -1.11 16.98
CA VAL A 149 33.48 -1.13 17.89
C VAL A 149 33.24 -0.14 19.02
N SER A 150 32.47 -0.57 20.02
CA SER A 150 32.50 -0.10 21.42
C SER A 150 31.78 -1.10 22.31
#